data_AF-A0A7C3SWM1-F1
#
_entry.id   AF-A0A7C3SWM1-F1
#
_cell.length_a   1.000
_cell.length_b   1.000
_cell.length_c   1.000
_cell.angle_alpha   90.00
_cell.angle_beta   90.00
_cell.angle_gamma   90.00
#
_symmetry.space_group_name_H-M   'P 1'
#
loop_
_entity.id
_entity.type
_entity.pdbx_description
1 polymer ?
#
loop_
_entity_poly.entity_id
_entity_poly.type
_entity_poly.pdbx_seq_one_letter_code
_entity_poly.pdbx_strand_id
1 'polypeptide(L)' 'MVTCYRCGKSGTLAEFTYVGRAVEVGPVTLRSCPACGELLVVDELELELDGPPSPAPWGTGELWGRKFTFENGEV' A
#
# COMPACT_ATOMS: atom_id res chain seq x y z
N MET A 1 -1.14 6.15 9.34
CA MET A 1 -2.09 7.28 9.51
C MET A 1 -1.53 8.51 8.79
N VAL A 2 -2.38 9.34 8.19
CA VAL A 2 -1.97 10.54 7.44
C VAL A 2 -2.32 11.78 8.27
N THR A 3 -1.40 12.77 8.31
CA THR A 3 -1.62 14.03 9.01
C THR A 3 -1.43 15.21 8.06
N CYS A 4 -2.40 16.13 8.02
CA CYS A 4 -2.31 17.34 7.23
C CYS A 4 -1.31 18.32 7.85
N TYR A 5 -0.27 18.69 7.12
CA TYR A 5 0.75 19.65 7.59
C TYR A 5 0.19 21.06 7.82
N ARG A 6 -0.93 21.42 7.18
CA ARG A 6 -1.51 22.77 7.25
C ARG A 6 -2.46 22.96 8.43
N CYS A 7 -3.40 22.03 8.64
CA CYS A 7 -4.44 22.16 9.68
C CYS A 7 -4.27 21.19 10.86
N GLY A 8 -3.32 20.25 10.78
CA GLY A 8 -3.07 19.25 11.82
C GLY A 8 -4.09 18.13 11.90
N LYS A 9 -5.10 18.08 11.02
CA LYS A 9 -6.06 16.97 10.94
C LYS A 9 -5.32 15.67 10.64
N SER A 10 -5.46 14.69 11.53
CA SER A 10 -4.99 13.32 11.32
C SER A 10 -6.16 12.38 11.01
N GLY A 11 -5.89 11.33 10.25
CA GLY A 11 -6.90 10.33 9.87
C GLY A 11 -6.32 9.16 9.09
N THR A 12 -7.19 8.25 8.68
CA THR A 12 -6.86 7.16 7.76
C THR A 12 -6.76 7.67 6.32
N LEU A 13 -6.06 6.93 5.44
CA LEU A 13 -5.98 7.28 4.01
C LEU A 13 -7.37 7.49 3.40
N ALA A 14 -8.35 6.64 3.75
CA ALA A 14 -9.72 6.70 3.22
C ALA A 14 -10.44 8.02 3.51
N GLU A 15 -10.07 8.73 4.58
CA GLU A 15 -10.64 10.04 4.91
C GLU A 15 -10.07 11.18 4.05
N PHE A 16 -8.92 10.98 3.41
CA PHE A 16 -8.30 11.95 2.51
C PHE A 16 -8.65 11.62 1.06
N THR A 17 -9.36 12.53 0.40
CA THR A 17 -9.89 12.32 -0.95
C THR A 17 -8.76 12.17 -1.96
N TYR A 18 -8.75 11.06 -2.71
CA TYR A 18 -7.79 10.86 -3.80
C TYR A 18 -8.04 11.86 -4.93
N VAL A 19 -6.99 12.57 -5.34
CA VAL A 19 -7.01 13.54 -6.44
C VAL A 19 -6.33 12.96 -7.67
N GLY A 20 -5.19 12.31 -7.50
CA GLY A 20 -4.41 11.78 -8.61
C GLY A 20 -3.07 11.22 -8.18
N ARG A 21 -2.22 10.90 -9.15
CA ARG A 21 -0.83 10.54 -8.91
C ARG A 21 0.00 11.82 -8.71
N ALA A 22 0.92 11.80 -7.76
CA ALA A 22 1.85 12.92 -7.56
C ALA A 22 3.03 12.88 -8.54
N VAL A 23 3.36 11.67 -9.03
CA VAL A 23 4.44 11.40 -9.99
C VAL A 23 3.94 10.47 -11.09
N GLU A 24 4.57 10.46 -12.26
CA GLU A 24 4.13 9.63 -13.39
C GLU A 24 4.24 8.12 -13.09
N VAL A 25 5.23 7.72 -12.29
CA VAL A 25 5.51 6.33 -11.91
C VAL A 25 5.83 6.25 -10.41
N GLY A 26 5.12 5.39 -9.68
CA GLY A 26 5.36 5.12 -8.25
C GLY A 26 4.08 5.07 -7.40
N PRO A 27 4.19 4.70 -6.11
CA PRO A 27 3.07 4.60 -5.17
C PRO A 27 2.66 5.95 -4.56
N VAL A 28 3.25 7.05 -5.04
CA VAL A 28 3.03 8.37 -4.46
C VAL A 28 1.78 9.01 -5.06
N THR A 29 0.80 9.26 -4.20
CA THR A 29 -0.50 9.82 -4.56
C THR A 29 -0.67 11.24 -4.01
N LEU A 30 -1.52 12.00 -4.68
CA LEU A 30 -1.90 13.34 -4.31
C LEU A 30 -3.33 13.27 -3.75
N ARG A 31 -3.50 13.67 -2.49
CA ARG A 31 -4.76 13.58 -1.75
C ARG A 31 -5.15 14.92 -1.15
N SER A 32 -6.45 15.19 -1.04
CA SER A 32 -6.99 16.43 -0.47
C SER A 32 -7.44 16.21 0.99
N CYS A 33 -7.09 17.16 1.86
CA CYS A 33 -7.51 17.16 3.25
C CYS A 33 -9.01 17.47 3.37
N PRO A 34 -9.80 16.64 4.07
CA PRO A 34 -11.24 16.86 4.23
C PRO A 34 -11.58 18.10 5.09
N ALA A 35 -10.62 18.59 5.89
CA ALA A 35 -10.86 19.71 6.81
C ALA A 35 -10.56 21.09 6.20
N CYS A 36 -9.48 21.20 5.42
CA CYS A 36 -9.03 22.48 4.86
C CYS A 36 -8.87 22.50 3.34
N GLY A 37 -9.10 21.37 2.66
CA GLY A 37 -8.94 21.22 1.21
C GLY A 37 -7.48 21.16 0.74
N GLU A 38 -6.51 21.27 1.64
CA GLU A 38 -5.09 21.30 1.29
C GLU A 38 -4.64 20.01 0.60
N LEU A 39 -3.76 20.15 -0.39
CA LEU A 39 -3.22 19.01 -1.12
C LEU A 39 -1.97 18.45 -0.43
N LEU A 40 -1.93 17.13 -0.34
CA LEU A 40 -0.94 16.36 0.38
C LEU A 40 -0.37 15.30 -0.56
N VAL A 41 0.95 15.18 -0.54
CA VAL A 41 1.65 14.08 -1.21
C VAL A 41 1.80 12.95 -0.20
N VAL A 42 1.35 11.76 -0.57
CA VAL A 42 1.30 10.61 0.33
C VAL A 42 1.89 9.39 -0.38
N ASP A 43 2.93 8.80 0.21
CA ASP A 43 3.44 7.50 -0.22
C ASP A 43 2.56 6.41 0.40
N GLU A 44 1.83 5.68 -0.46
CA GLU A 44 0.90 4.65 0.00
C GLU A 44 1.63 3.41 0.50
N LEU A 45 2.82 3.11 -0.04
CA LEU A 45 3.57 1.91 0.28
C LEU A 45 4.25 2.02 1.66
N GLU A 46 4.78 3.20 2.00
CA GLU A 46 5.33 3.44 3.34
C GLU A 46 4.27 3.34 4.43
N LEU A 47 3.01 3.69 4.12
CA LEU A 47 1.90 3.62 5.08
C LEU A 47 1.40 2.19 5.31
N GLU A 48 1.58 1.28 4.36
CA GLU A 48 1.21 -0.14 4.50
C GLU A 48 2.20 -0.93 5.38
N LEU A 49 3.46 -0.47 5.47
CA LEU A 49 4.50 -1.11 6.29
C LEU A 49 4.27 -0.95 7.81
N ASP A 50 3.52 0.07 8.22
CA ASP A 50 3.15 0.35 9.62
C ASP A 50 1.83 -0.33 10.07
N GLY A 51 1.19 -1.12 9.19
CA GLY A 51 -0.01 -1.90 9.51
C GLY A 51 0.31 -3.29 10.10
N PRO A 52 -0.64 -3.95 10.80
CA PRO A 52 -0.50 -5.38 11.07
C PRO A 52 -0.28 -6.11 9.73
N PRO A 53 0.62 -7.11 9.67
CA PRO A 53 0.96 -7.75 8.41
C PRO A 53 -0.31 -8.29 7.74
N SER A 54 -0.73 -7.64 6.68
CA SER A 54 -1.75 -8.15 5.77
C SER A 54 -1.30 -9.54 5.30
N PRO A 55 -2.18 -10.55 5.24
CA PRO A 55 -1.83 -11.77 4.53
C PRO A 55 -1.48 -11.36 3.09
N ALA A 56 -0.28 -11.71 2.65
CA ALA A 56 0.33 -11.24 1.42
C ALA A 56 -0.67 -11.18 0.25
N PRO A 57 -0.80 -10.05 -0.47
CA PRO A 57 -1.77 -9.90 -1.56
C PRO A 57 -1.44 -10.77 -2.79
N TRP A 58 -0.27 -11.42 -2.79
CA TRP A 58 0.19 -12.29 -3.87
C TRP A 58 0.22 -13.67 -3.24
N GLY A 59 -0.83 -14.45 -3.52
CA GLY A 59 -1.15 -15.68 -2.83
C GLY A 59 0.08 -16.51 -2.47
N THR A 60 0.40 -16.53 -1.18
CA THR A 60 1.06 -17.66 -0.54
C THR A 60 0.10 -18.85 -0.61
N GLY A 61 -0.05 -19.39 -1.82
CA GLY A 61 -0.40 -20.79 -1.97
C GLY A 61 0.64 -21.61 -1.23
N GLU A 62 0.21 -22.74 -0.69
CA GLU A 62 0.92 -23.69 0.19
C GLU A 62 2.17 -24.35 -0.43
N LEU A 63 2.83 -23.68 -1.37
CA LEU A 63 3.92 -24.16 -2.21
C LEU A 63 5.27 -23.53 -1.84
N TRP A 64 5.30 -22.44 -1.08
CA TRP A 64 6.55 -21.86 -0.61
C TRP A 64 7.23 -22.82 0.37
N GLY A 65 8.30 -23.48 -0.09
CA GLY A 65 9.07 -24.47 0.68
C GLY A 65 8.93 -25.92 0.24
N ARG A 66 8.03 -26.25 -0.72
CA ARG A 66 7.98 -27.61 -1.27
C ARG A 66 9.06 -27.77 -2.34
N LYS A 67 10.06 -28.60 -2.04
CA LYS A 67 10.98 -29.15 -3.05
C LYS A 67 10.21 -30.20 -3.85
N PHE A 68 9.97 -29.94 -5.12
CA PHE A 68 9.46 -30.95 -6.03
C PHE A 68 10.64 -31.81 -6.47
N THR A 69 10.77 -33.00 -5.89
CA THR A 69 11.67 -34.02 -6.41
C THR A 69 10.94 -34.73 -7.54
N PHE A 70 11.41 -34.57 -8.78
CA PHE A 70 10.95 -35.38 -9.88
C PHE A 70 11.64 -36.75 -9.77
N GLU A 71 10.90 -37.77 -9.34
CA GLU A 71 11.32 -39.16 -9.57
C GLU A 71 11.09 -39.45 -11.05
N ASN A 72 12.19 -39.58 -11.80
CA ASN A 72 12.18 -40.00 -13.19
C ASN A 72 11.48 -41.36 -13.30
N GLY A 73 10.30 -41.37 -13.91
CA GLY A 73 9.75 -42.59 -14.51
C GLY A 73 10.62 -42.98 -15.70
N GLU A 74 11.38 -44.06 -15.54
CA GLU A 74 11.99 -44.80 -16.64
C GLU A 74 10.89 -45.45 -17.51
N VAL A 75 11.11 -45.34 -18.82
CA VAL A 75 10.38 -46.02 -19.92
C VAL A 75 10.90 -47.45 -20.04
#